data_AF-A0A7J8QLW0-F1
#
_entry.id   AF-A0A7J8QLW0-F1
#
_cell.length_a   1.000
_cell.length_b   1.000
_cell.length_c   1.000
_cell.angle_alpha   90.00
_cell.angle_beta   90.00
_cell.angle_gamma   90.00
#
_symmetry.space_group_name_H-M   'P 1'
#
loop_
_entity.id
_entity.type
_entity.pdbx_description
1 polymer ?
#
loop_
_entity_poly.entity_id
_entity_poly.type
_entity_poly.pdbx_seq_one_letter_code
_entity_poly.pdbx_strand_id
1 'polypeptide(L)'
;MRRAIDHQAQYVLGHKTPNILELYTLGRKLGQGQFGVTYLCTEISTGIEYACKSISKRKLICKEDVEDVRREIQIMHHLAGHKNIVTIKGAYEDPLFVHIVMELCSGGELFDRIIQRGHYTERKAAELTKIIVGVVEACHSLGVMHRDLKPENFLLVNKDDDFSLKA
;
A
#
# COMPACT_ATOMS: atom_id res chain seq x y z
N MET A 1 -5.96 40.06 -15.53
CA MET A 1 -7.11 39.26 -15.05
C MET A 1 -6.66 37.82 -14.90
N ARG A 2 -6.44 37.35 -13.66
CA ARG A 2 -6.09 35.95 -13.38
C ARG A 2 -7.39 35.14 -13.47
N ARG A 3 -7.49 34.22 -14.43
CA ARG A 3 -8.58 33.23 -14.45
C ARG A 3 -8.40 32.34 -13.23
N ALA A 4 -9.30 32.47 -12.26
CA ALA A 4 -9.49 31.46 -11.22
C ALA A 4 -9.83 30.15 -11.92
N ILE A 5 -9.07 29.10 -11.63
CA ILE A 5 -9.41 27.75 -12.04
C ILE A 5 -10.69 27.40 -11.28
N ASP A 6 -11.74 27.07 -12.02
CA ASP A 6 -13.05 26.72 -11.51
C ASP A 6 -12.94 25.55 -10.52
N HIS A 7 -13.31 25.78 -9.26
CA HIS A 7 -13.30 24.80 -8.17
C HIS A 7 -14.52 23.85 -8.29
N GLN A 8 -14.75 23.26 -9.46
CA GLN A 8 -15.51 22.01 -9.48
C GLN A 8 -14.68 20.99 -8.72
N ALA A 9 -15.24 20.46 -7.62
CA ALA A 9 -14.62 19.46 -6.77
C ALA A 9 -14.39 18.16 -7.58
N GLN A 10 -13.31 18.15 -8.36
CA GLN A 10 -12.91 17.01 -9.15
C GLN A 10 -12.33 15.99 -8.18
N TYR A 11 -13.11 14.94 -7.91
CA TYR A 11 -12.68 13.81 -7.09
C TYR A 11 -11.39 13.23 -7.66
N VAL A 12 -10.41 12.97 -6.79
CA VAL A 12 -9.18 12.29 -7.16
C VAL A 12 -9.51 10.90 -7.71
N LEU A 13 -10.45 10.17 -7.12
CA LEU A 13 -10.89 8.86 -7.62
C LEU A 13 -11.83 8.93 -8.84
N GLY A 14 -12.16 10.14 -9.32
CA GLY A 14 -13.04 10.37 -10.46
C GLY A 14 -14.53 10.13 -10.19
N HIS A 15 -14.88 9.65 -8.99
CA HIS A 15 -16.25 9.41 -8.55
C HIS A 15 -16.36 9.59 -7.03
N LYS A 16 -17.59 9.79 -6.52
CA LYS A 16 -17.86 9.86 -5.09
C LYS A 16 -17.82 8.44 -4.49
N THR A 17 -17.18 8.30 -3.34
CA THR A 17 -17.10 7.06 -2.57
C THR A 17 -17.84 7.19 -1.23
N PRO A 18 -18.17 6.08 -0.56
CA PRO A 18 -18.67 6.12 0.81
C PRO A 18 -17.67 6.77 1.76
N ASN A 19 -18.17 7.33 2.86
CA ASN A 19 -17.29 7.82 3.92
C ASN A 19 -16.57 6.64 4.57
N ILE A 20 -15.23 6.66 4.56
CA ILE A 20 -14.44 5.57 5.12
C ILE A 20 -14.76 5.31 6.61
N LEU A 21 -15.14 6.35 7.37
CA LEU A 21 -15.47 6.24 8.80
C LEU A 21 -16.79 5.52 9.07
N GLU A 22 -17.64 5.35 8.04
CA GLU A 22 -18.85 4.51 8.13
C GLU A 22 -18.53 3.03 7.95
N LEU A 23 -17.36 2.71 7.38
CA LEU A 23 -16.95 1.35 7.02
C LEU A 23 -15.81 0.82 7.90
N TYR A 24 -14.92 1.70 8.36
CA TYR A 24 -13.72 1.35 9.09
C TYR A 24 -13.48 2.25 10.30
N THR A 25 -12.95 1.65 11.36
CA THR A 25 -12.38 2.38 12.50
C THR A 25 -10.87 2.54 12.26
N LEU A 26 -10.37 3.78 12.19
CA LEU A 26 -8.93 4.04 12.09
C LEU A 26 -8.26 3.95 13.47
N GLY A 27 -7.16 3.20 13.55
CA GLY A 27 -6.39 2.94 14.75
C GLY A 27 -5.01 3.61 14.75
N ARG A 28 -4.03 2.92 15.35
CA ARG A 28 -2.66 3.44 15.49
C ARG A 28 -1.96 3.64 14.14
N LYS A 29 -1.03 4.58 14.10
CA LYS A 29 -0.10 4.76 12.97
C LYS A 29 0.81 3.52 12.85
N LEU A 30 0.92 2.99 11.63
CA LEU A 30 1.83 1.89 11.27
C LEU A 30 3.12 2.41 10.63
N GLY A 31 3.02 3.47 9.83
CA GLY A 31 4.18 4.02 9.12
C GLY A 31 3.88 5.36 8.45
N GLN A 32 4.91 5.98 7.88
CA GLN A 32 4.77 7.22 7.12
C GLN A 32 5.66 7.16 5.88
N GLY A 33 5.03 7.22 4.71
CA GLY A 33 5.72 7.34 3.44
C GLY A 33 5.74 8.78 2.92
N GLN A 34 6.28 8.96 1.72
CA GLN A 34 6.34 10.24 1.02
C GLN A 34 4.95 10.90 0.90
N PHE A 35 3.98 10.15 0.38
CA PHE A 35 2.66 10.68 0.03
C PHE A 35 1.66 10.67 1.19
N GLY A 36 1.87 9.87 2.23
CA GLY A 36 0.83 9.67 3.23
C GLY A 36 1.29 8.95 4.49
N VAL A 37 0.34 8.80 5.41
CA VAL A 37 0.52 8.07 6.66
C VAL A 37 -0.32 6.79 6.57
N THR A 38 0.28 5.67 6.94
CA THR A 38 -0.40 4.38 6.99
C THR A 38 -0.86 4.12 8.43
N TYR A 39 -2.13 3.76 8.58
CA TYR A 39 -2.77 3.45 9.85
C TYR A 39 -3.26 2.00 9.85
N LEU A 40 -3.32 1.39 11.02
CA LEU A 40 -4.16 0.22 11.24
C LEU A 40 -5.60 0.67 11.06
N CYS A 41 -6.44 -0.12 10.39
CA CYS A 41 -7.88 0.09 10.40
C CYS A 41 -8.62 -1.22 10.54
N THR A 42 -9.81 -1.17 11.13
CA THR A 42 -10.64 -2.35 11.36
C THR A 42 -11.97 -2.16 10.67
N GLU A 43 -12.35 -3.10 9.80
CA GLU A 43 -13.65 -3.09 9.13
C GLU A 43 -14.76 -3.31 10.17
N ILE A 44 -15.72 -2.39 10.24
CA ILE A 44 -16.73 -2.37 11.31
C ILE A 44 -17.64 -3.60 11.25
N SER A 45 -18.01 -4.04 10.05
CA SER A 45 -18.95 -5.14 9.85
C SER A 45 -18.36 -6.52 10.16
N THR A 46 -17.06 -6.71 9.98
CA THR A 46 -16.40 -8.02 10.09
C THR A 46 -15.42 -8.12 11.25
N GLY A 47 -14.94 -6.98 11.77
CA GLY A 47 -13.86 -6.92 12.73
C GLY A 47 -12.48 -7.23 12.16
N ILE A 48 -12.34 -7.41 10.84
CA ILE A 48 -11.06 -7.74 10.20
C ILE A 48 -10.15 -6.51 10.17
N GLU A 49 -8.88 -6.71 10.51
CA GLU A 49 -7.86 -5.67 10.46
C GLU A 49 -7.22 -5.54 9.08
N TYR A 50 -6.95 -4.30 8.70
CA TYR A 50 -6.37 -3.87 7.43
C TYR A 50 -5.35 -2.74 7.67
N ALA A 51 -4.58 -2.41 6.63
CA ALA A 51 -3.78 -1.21 6.58
C ALA A 51 -4.49 -0.15 5.72
N CYS A 52 -4.54 1.09 6.19
CA CYS A 52 -5.10 2.23 5.48
C CYS A 52 -4.04 3.30 5.26
N LYS A 53 -3.59 3.46 4.01
CA LYS A 53 -2.71 4.56 3.60
C LYS A 53 -3.55 5.79 3.29
N SER A 54 -3.40 6.84 4.09
CA SER A 54 -4.12 8.12 3.93
C SER A 54 -3.19 9.17 3.32
N ILE A 55 -3.52 9.62 2.11
CA ILE A 55 -2.79 10.60 1.30
C ILE A 55 -3.52 11.94 1.39
N SER A 56 -2.84 12.98 1.88
CA SER A 56 -3.46 14.30 1.98
C SER A 56 -3.59 14.95 0.61
N LYS A 57 -4.80 15.42 0.26
CA LYS A 57 -5.02 16.16 -0.99
C LYS A 57 -4.21 17.46 -1.07
N ARG A 58 -3.79 18.02 0.08
CA ARG A 58 -2.89 19.19 0.13
C ARG A 58 -1.48 18.88 -0.40
N LYS A 59 -1.08 17.62 -0.44
CA LYS A 59 0.18 17.16 -1.04
C LYS A 59 0.07 16.91 -2.55
N LEU A 60 -1.14 16.94 -3.11
CA LEU A 60 -1.39 16.75 -4.54
C LEU A 60 -1.44 18.14 -5.19
N ILE A 61 -0.27 18.69 -5.46
CA ILE A 61 -0.09 20.09 -5.86
C ILE A 61 -0.30 20.23 -7.37
N CYS A 62 0.15 19.25 -8.15
CA CYS A 62 0.03 19.23 -9.60
C CYS A 62 -0.80 18.04 -10.10
N LYS A 63 -1.10 18.03 -11.41
CA LYS A 63 -1.90 16.97 -12.03
C LYS A 63 -1.18 15.63 -11.96
N GLU A 64 0.14 15.66 -12.09
CA GLU A 64 1.00 14.49 -12.03
C GLU A 64 0.88 13.77 -10.68
N ASP A 65 0.81 14.51 -9.56
CA ASP A 65 0.59 13.91 -8.23
C ASP A 65 -0.74 13.14 -8.16
N VAL A 66 -1.80 13.70 -8.74
CA VAL A 66 -3.13 13.07 -8.78
C VAL A 66 -3.10 11.81 -9.64
N GLU A 67 -2.44 11.88 -10.80
CA GLU A 67 -2.29 10.73 -11.69
C GLU A 67 -1.41 9.63 -11.09
N ASP A 68 -0.39 9.98 -10.30
CA ASP A 68 0.45 9.00 -9.60
C ASP A 68 -0.36 8.24 -8.53
N VAL A 69 -1.22 8.92 -7.77
CA VAL A 69 -2.14 8.24 -6.82
C VAL A 69 -3.12 7.32 -7.55
N ARG A 70 -3.71 7.78 -8.67
CA ARG A 70 -4.62 6.97 -9.50
C ARG A 70 -3.90 5.74 -10.04
N ARG A 71 -2.68 5.91 -10.54
CA ARG A 71 -1.85 4.83 -11.07
C ARG A 71 -1.48 3.83 -10.00
N GLU A 72 -1.12 4.27 -8.79
CA GLU A 72 -0.85 3.39 -7.65
C GLU A 72 -2.04 2.46 -7.39
N ILE A 73 -3.25 3.03 -7.26
CA ILE A 73 -4.48 2.26 -7.03
C ILE A 73 -4.76 1.28 -8.18
N GLN A 74 -4.61 1.74 -9.43
CA GLN A 74 -4.81 0.89 -10.62
C GLN A 74 -3.82 -0.28 -10.66
N ILE A 75 -2.54 -0.03 -10.38
CA ILE A 75 -1.51 -1.07 -10.33
C ILE A 75 -1.86 -2.08 -9.24
N MET A 76 -2.24 -1.64 -8.03
CA MET A 76 -2.61 -2.56 -6.96
C MET A 76 -3.80 -3.44 -7.34
N HIS A 77 -4.82 -2.89 -8.02
CA HIS A 77 -5.94 -3.68 -8.54
C HIS A 77 -5.49 -4.67 -9.63
N HIS A 78 -4.58 -4.24 -10.51
CA HIS A 78 -4.09 -5.05 -11.61
C HIS A 78 -3.25 -6.25 -11.15
N LEU A 79 -2.48 -6.06 -10.07
CA LEU A 79 -1.62 -7.10 -9.47
C LEU A 79 -2.33 -7.93 -8.38
N ALA A 80 -3.59 -7.63 -8.06
CA ALA A 80 -4.34 -8.28 -7.01
C ALA A 80 -4.49 -9.80 -7.28
N GLY A 81 -4.37 -10.61 -6.22
CA GLY A 81 -4.49 -12.06 -6.27
C GLY A 81 -3.16 -12.82 -6.34
N HIS A 82 -2.03 -12.13 -6.57
CA HIS A 82 -0.72 -12.76 -6.44
C HIS A 82 -0.33 -12.94 -4.97
N LYS A 83 0.11 -14.16 -4.58
CA LYS A 83 0.34 -14.52 -3.17
C LYS A 83 1.39 -13.64 -2.45
N ASN A 84 2.36 -13.11 -3.19
CA ASN A 84 3.45 -12.28 -2.65
C ASN A 84 3.27 -10.78 -2.95
N ILE A 85 2.08 -10.35 -3.37
CA ILE A 85 1.75 -8.94 -3.56
C ILE A 85 0.66 -8.57 -2.56
N VAL A 86 0.75 -7.35 -2.00
CA VAL A 86 -0.25 -6.77 -1.12
C VAL A 86 -1.53 -6.46 -1.91
N THR A 87 -2.62 -7.04 -1.45
CA THR A 87 -3.93 -6.97 -2.08
C THR A 87 -4.66 -5.73 -1.59
N ILE A 88 -5.10 -4.90 -2.54
CA ILE A 88 -6.01 -3.79 -2.27
C ILE A 88 -7.41 -4.32 -1.94
N LYS A 89 -8.00 -3.78 -0.88
CA LYS A 89 -9.40 -4.02 -0.49
C LYS A 89 -10.33 -2.97 -1.09
N GLY A 90 -9.87 -1.71 -1.15
CA GLY A 90 -10.61 -0.63 -1.79
C GLY A 90 -9.93 0.73 -1.62
N ALA A 91 -10.43 1.72 -2.35
CA ALA A 91 -10.01 3.11 -2.23
C ALA A 91 -11.21 4.01 -1.92
N TYR A 92 -11.01 4.98 -1.04
CA TYR A 92 -12.04 5.90 -0.55
C TYR A 92 -11.51 7.33 -0.57
N GLU A 93 -12.41 8.30 -0.61
CA GLU A 93 -12.07 9.71 -0.73
C GLU A 93 -13.02 10.55 0.10
N ASP A 94 -12.44 11.32 1.03
CA ASP A 94 -13.15 12.34 1.81
C ASP A 94 -12.73 13.75 1.31
N PRO A 95 -13.22 14.86 1.87
CA PRO A 95 -12.84 16.21 1.42
C PRO A 95 -11.33 16.54 1.50
N LEU A 96 -10.59 15.89 2.38
CA LEU A 96 -9.20 16.21 2.74
C LEU A 96 -8.18 15.14 2.31
N PHE A 97 -8.60 13.89 2.15
CA PHE A 97 -7.72 12.74 1.96
C PHE A 97 -8.25 11.75 0.90
N VAL A 98 -7.30 11.01 0.31
CA VAL A 98 -7.54 9.75 -0.39
C VAL A 98 -7.02 8.63 0.49
N HIS A 99 -7.83 7.60 0.70
CA HIS A 99 -7.54 6.46 1.57
C HIS A 99 -7.46 5.18 0.74
N ILE A 100 -6.36 4.46 0.86
CA ILE A 100 -6.16 3.17 0.19
C ILE A 100 -6.15 2.10 1.29
N VAL A 101 -7.18 1.25 1.32
CA VAL A 101 -7.32 0.14 2.27
C VAL A 101 -6.78 -1.13 1.61
N MET A 102 -5.85 -1.80 2.28
CA MET A 102 -5.14 -2.97 1.78
C MET A 102 -4.94 -4.00 2.91
N GLU A 103 -4.60 -5.23 2.56
CA GLU A 103 -4.31 -6.27 3.56
C GLU A 103 -3.21 -5.85 4.53
N LEU A 104 -3.34 -6.24 5.80
CA LEU A 104 -2.37 -5.94 6.83
C LEU A 104 -1.25 -6.97 6.84
N CYS A 105 -0.01 -6.52 6.66
CA CYS A 105 1.19 -7.34 6.88
C CYS A 105 1.73 -7.09 8.30
N SER A 106 1.32 -7.94 9.26
CA SER A 106 1.58 -7.76 10.69
C SER A 106 2.95 -8.26 11.18
N GLY A 107 3.67 -8.97 10.31
CA GLY A 107 4.97 -9.59 10.55
C GLY A 107 6.13 -8.60 10.64
N GLY A 108 5.92 -7.34 10.21
CA GLY A 108 6.93 -6.29 10.18
C GLY A 108 7.80 -6.32 8.91
N GLU A 109 8.81 -5.47 8.88
CA GLU A 109 9.73 -5.36 7.75
C GLU A 109 10.70 -6.56 7.70
N LEU A 110 10.97 -7.03 6.48
CA LEU A 110 11.94 -8.10 6.24
C LEU A 110 13.34 -7.75 6.75
N PHE A 111 13.75 -6.49 6.60
CA PHE A 111 15.09 -6.06 7.00
C PHE A 111 15.30 -6.14 8.51
N ASP A 112 14.34 -5.65 9.28
CA ASP A 112 14.35 -5.76 10.74
C ASP A 112 14.44 -7.22 11.19
N ARG A 113 13.72 -8.12 10.49
CA ARG A 113 13.79 -9.56 10.75
C ARG A 113 15.18 -10.14 10.52
N ILE A 114 15.83 -9.75 9.42
CA ILE A 114 17.18 -10.22 9.09
C ILE A 114 18.17 -9.76 10.18
N ILE A 115 18.08 -8.50 10.60
CA ILE A 115 18.94 -7.94 11.66
C ILE A 115 18.72 -8.68 12.99
N GLN A 116 17.46 -8.86 13.41
CA GLN A 116 17.13 -9.48 14.70
C GLN A 116 17.64 -10.91 14.84
N ARG A 117 17.76 -11.65 13.74
CA ARG A 117 18.26 -13.04 13.79
C ARG A 117 19.77 -13.16 13.92
N GLY A 118 20.53 -12.14 13.52
CA GLY A 118 21.99 -12.10 13.59
C GLY A 118 22.73 -13.06 12.64
N HIS A 119 22.29 -14.31 12.47
CA HIS A 119 22.87 -15.27 11.53
C HIS A 119 21.83 -15.68 10.48
N TYR A 120 22.17 -15.42 9.21
CA TYR A 120 21.34 -15.75 8.07
C TYR A 120 22.17 -16.54 7.05
N THR A 121 21.82 -17.80 6.86
CA THR A 121 22.55 -18.71 5.95
C THR A 121 22.27 -18.34 4.49
N GLU A 122 23.23 -18.60 3.60
CA GLU A 122 23.04 -18.44 2.15
C GLU A 122 21.82 -19.17 1.61
N ARG A 123 21.51 -20.36 2.16
CA ARG A 123 20.32 -21.13 1.78
C ARG A 123 19.02 -20.35 2.01
N LYS A 124 18.86 -19.77 3.21
CA LYS A 124 17.70 -18.92 3.54
C LYS A 124 17.67 -17.65 2.67
N ALA A 125 18.83 -17.06 2.39
CA ALA A 125 18.93 -15.91 1.48
C ALA A 125 18.45 -16.28 0.07
N ALA A 126 18.87 -17.42 -0.47
CA ALA A 126 18.42 -17.88 -1.78
C ALA A 126 16.90 -18.13 -1.83
N GLU A 127 16.32 -18.71 -0.78
CA GLU A 127 14.87 -18.92 -0.66
C GLU A 127 14.10 -17.59 -0.65
N LEU A 128 14.60 -16.60 0.09
CA LEU A 128 14.02 -15.25 0.15
C LEU A 128 14.16 -14.52 -1.19
N THR A 129 15.33 -14.56 -1.81
CA THR A 129 15.57 -13.97 -3.14
C THR A 129 14.64 -14.58 -4.19
N LYS A 130 14.36 -15.88 -4.13
CA LYS A 130 13.39 -16.52 -5.03
C LYS A 130 12.00 -15.88 -4.91
N ILE A 131 11.56 -15.54 -3.69
CA ILE A 131 10.26 -14.87 -3.47
C ILE A 131 10.29 -13.45 -4.04
N ILE A 132 11.35 -12.69 -3.76
CA ILE A 132 11.54 -11.33 -4.28
C ILE A 132 11.53 -11.32 -5.81
N VAL A 133 12.25 -12.24 -6.45
CA VAL A 133 12.26 -12.37 -7.92
C VAL A 133 10.88 -12.76 -8.45
N GLY A 134 10.14 -13.61 -7.73
CA GLY A 134 8.75 -13.93 -8.08
C GLY A 134 7.81 -12.72 -8.03
N VAL A 135 8.00 -11.80 -7.09
CA VAL A 135 7.27 -10.50 -7.09
C VAL A 135 7.60 -9.69 -8.32
N VAL A 136 8.89 -9.59 -8.67
CA VAL A 136 9.34 -8.87 -9.87
C VAL A 136 8.77 -9.49 -11.15
N GLU A 137 8.79 -10.81 -11.24
CA GLU A 137 8.18 -11.56 -12.35
C GLU A 137 6.69 -11.26 -12.47
N ALA A 138 5.94 -11.31 -11.36
CA ALA A 138 4.51 -11.01 -11.34
C ALA A 138 4.22 -9.59 -11.86
N CYS A 139 4.95 -8.59 -11.37
CA CYS A 139 4.85 -7.22 -11.87
C CYS A 139 5.16 -7.14 -13.37
N HIS A 140 6.30 -7.69 -13.80
CA HIS A 140 6.77 -7.58 -15.19
C HIS A 140 5.87 -8.32 -16.17
N SER A 141 5.31 -9.46 -15.78
CA SER A 141 4.37 -10.25 -16.60
C SER A 141 3.08 -9.48 -16.94
N LEU A 142 2.75 -8.47 -16.14
CA LEU A 142 1.60 -7.60 -16.27
C LEU A 142 1.99 -6.19 -16.77
N GLY A 143 3.21 -6.02 -17.28
CA GLY A 143 3.69 -4.74 -17.83
C GLY A 143 3.95 -3.65 -16.78
N VAL A 144 4.01 -4.01 -15.49
CA VAL A 144 4.28 -3.09 -14.39
C VAL A 144 5.75 -3.18 -13.98
N MET A 145 6.41 -2.04 -13.84
CA MET A 145 7.73 -1.94 -13.23
C MET A 145 7.59 -1.38 -11.81
N HIS A 146 8.05 -2.10 -10.79
CA HIS A 146 7.89 -1.67 -9.39
C HIS A 146 8.63 -0.37 -9.06
N ARG A 147 9.84 -0.17 -9.61
CA ARG A 147 10.68 1.04 -9.48
C ARG A 147 11.16 1.44 -8.09
N ASP A 148 10.75 0.76 -7.03
CA ASP A 148 11.14 1.05 -5.64
C ASP A 148 11.40 -0.26 -4.87
N LEU A 149 12.18 -1.16 -5.46
CA LEU A 149 12.57 -2.40 -4.80
C LEU A 149 13.63 -2.11 -3.74
N LYS A 150 13.23 -2.14 -2.48
CA LYS A 150 14.09 -1.95 -1.31
C LYS A 150 13.54 -2.76 -0.13
N PRO A 151 14.39 -3.14 0.85
CA PRO A 151 13.97 -4.02 1.94
C PRO A 151 12.73 -3.54 2.72
N GLU A 152 12.54 -2.23 2.86
CA GLU A 152 11.43 -1.58 3.58
C GLU A 152 10.07 -1.81 2.90
N ASN A 153 10.06 -2.09 1.58
CA ASN A 153 8.84 -2.39 0.82
C ASN A 153 8.50 -3.88 0.83
N PHE A 154 9.25 -4.71 1.55
CA PHE A 154 8.95 -6.12 1.72
C PHE A 154 8.52 -6.40 3.17
N LEU A 155 7.23 -6.69 3.34
CA LEU A 155 6.60 -6.92 4.62
C LEU A 155 6.29 -8.41 4.79
N LEU A 156 6.41 -8.89 6.03
CA LEU A 156 5.98 -10.23 6.40
C LEU A 156 4.50 -10.18 6.80
N VAL A 157 3.70 -11.13 6.34
CA VAL A 157 2.30 -11.27 6.78
C VAL A 157 2.26 -11.68 8.25
N ASN A 158 3.09 -12.66 8.62
CA ASN A 158 3.14 -13.25 9.95
C ASN A 158 4.53 -13.16 10.56
N LYS A 159 4.60 -12.95 11.89
CA LYS A 159 5.88 -12.90 12.60
C LYS A 159 6.58 -14.26 12.67
N ASP A 160 5.89 -15.37 12.50
CA ASP A 160 6.50 -16.69 12.70
C ASP A 160 6.96 -17.35 11.39
N ASP A 161 6.68 -16.72 10.24
CA ASP A 161 7.00 -17.25 8.91
C ASP A 161 7.83 -16.25 8.12
N ASP A 162 9.14 -16.51 8.01
CA ASP A 162 10.09 -15.66 7.28
C ASP A 162 9.86 -15.66 5.77
N PHE A 163 9.03 -16.56 5.25
CA PHE A 163 8.71 -16.69 3.83
C PHE A 163 7.31 -16.17 3.48
N SER A 164 6.57 -15.67 4.47
CA SER A 164 5.28 -15.00 4.29
C SER A 164 5.42 -13.58 3.72
N LEU A 165 6.33 -13.40 2.77
CA LEU A 165 6.73 -12.10 2.25
C LEU A 165 5.74 -11.56 1.23
N LYS A 166 5.40 -10.28 1.36
CA LYS A 166 4.63 -9.50 0.39
C LYS A 166 5.30 -8.17 0.10
N ALA A 167 5.14 -7.69 -1.14
CA ALA A 167 5.45 -6.32 -1.56
C ALA A 167 4.17 -5.55 -1.86
#